data_AF-A0A1W9LTT3-F1
#
_entry.id   AF-A0A1W9LTT3-F1
#
_cell.length_a   1.000
_cell.length_b   1.000
_cell.length_c   1.000
_cell.angle_alpha   90.00
_cell.angle_beta   90.00
_cell.angle_gamma   90.00
#
_symmetry.space_group_name_H-M   'P 1'
#
loop_
_entity.id
_entity.type
_entity.pdbx_description
1 polymer ?
#
loop_
_entity_poly.entity_id
_entity_poly.type
_entity_poly.pdbx_seq_one_letter_code
_entity_poly.pdbx_strand_id
1 'polypeptide(L)' 'GHSKGYHLARKLNVPLIRVGFPIHDRFGGQRILHLGYRGAQNLFDLIVNAVIARRQDSSPVGYAYY' A
#
# COMPACT_ATOMS: atom_id res chain seq x y z
N GLY A 1 2.43 -5.96 5.08
CA GLY A 1 3.56 -6.91 5.08
C GLY A 1 4.90 -6.17 5.01
N HIS A 2 6.01 -6.86 5.27
CA HIS A 2 7.36 -6.28 5.22
C HIS A 2 8.00 -6.40 3.82
N SER A 3 9.19 -5.83 3.59
CA SER A 3 9.79 -5.69 2.24
C SER A 3 9.98 -6.98 1.45
N LYS A 4 10.25 -8.10 2.12
CA LYS A 4 10.47 -9.38 1.42
C LYS A 4 9.21 -9.90 0.71
N GLY A 5 8.03 -9.45 1.14
CA GLY A 5 6.77 -9.79 0.48
C GLY A 5 6.63 -9.23 -0.95
N TYR A 6 7.52 -8.33 -1.38
CA TYR A 6 7.46 -7.71 -2.70
C TYR A 6 7.51 -8.72 -3.84
N HIS A 7 8.40 -9.72 -3.76
CA HIS A 7 8.51 -10.75 -4.79
C HIS A 7 7.21 -11.54 -4.97
N LEU A 8 6.57 -11.91 -3.85
CA LEU A 8 5.30 -12.64 -3.88
C LEU A 8 4.17 -11.76 -4.41
N ALA A 9 4.07 -10.52 -3.94
CA ALA A 9 3.04 -9.58 -4.39
C ALA A 9 3.13 -9.30 -5.90
N ARG A 10 4.36 -9.16 -6.43
CA ARG A 10 4.61 -9.04 -7.87
C ARG A 10 4.17 -10.29 -8.63
N LYS A 11 4.52 -11.48 -8.15
CA LYS A 11 4.13 -12.75 -8.78
C LYS A 11 2.61 -12.93 -8.82
N LEU A 12 1.92 -12.56 -7.74
CA LEU A 12 0.46 -12.67 -7.62
C LEU A 12 -0.30 -11.49 -8.24
N ASN A 13 0.40 -10.46 -8.72
CA ASN A 13 -0.18 -9.22 -9.23
C ASN A 13 -1.19 -8.58 -8.24
N VAL A 14 -0.83 -8.53 -6.95
CA VAL A 14 -1.64 -7.93 -5.88
C VAL A 14 -0.90 -6.73 -5.25
N PRO A 15 -1.62 -5.70 -4.78
CA PRO A 15 -0.99 -4.58 -4.09
C PRO A 15 -0.36 -5.03 -2.77
N LEU A 16 0.81 -4.47 -2.43
CA LEU A 16 1.52 -4.73 -1.18
C LEU A 16 1.56 -3.48 -0.32
N ILE A 17 0.76 -3.47 0.75
CA ILE A 17 0.77 -2.42 1.77
C ILE A 17 1.85 -2.74 2.81
N ARG A 18 2.69 -1.74 3.11
CA ARG A 18 3.84 -1.91 4.01
C ARG A 18 3.48 -1.60 5.44
N VAL A 19 3.55 -2.65 6.26
CA VAL A 19 3.20 -2.64 7.69
C VAL A 19 4.14 -3.62 8.39
N GLY A 20 4.75 -3.18 9.48
CA GLY A 20 5.68 -3.98 10.29
C GLY A 20 7.15 -3.77 9.93
N PHE A 21 7.98 -4.79 10.12
CA PHE A 21 9.44 -4.73 9.99
C PHE A 21 10.00 -5.95 9.23
N PRO A 22 11.08 -5.82 8.44
CA PRO A 22 11.73 -4.58 8.01
C PRO A 22 11.08 -3.95 6.77
N ILE A 23 11.08 -2.62 6.69
CA ILE A 23 10.68 -1.86 5.50
C ILE A 23 11.92 -1.11 4.98
N HIS A 24 12.71 -1.73 4.11
CA HIS A 24 14.00 -1.17 3.65
C HIS A 24 13.97 -0.52 2.25
N ASP A 25 12.96 -0.81 1.44
CA ASP A 25 12.75 -0.24 0.09
C ASP A 25 11.77 0.95 0.11
N ARG A 26 11.48 1.51 1.28
CA ARG A 26 10.77 2.78 1.43
C ARG A 26 11.54 3.66 2.41
N PHE A 27 11.78 4.90 2.03
CA PHE A 27 12.38 5.88 2.93
C PHE A 27 11.37 6.25 4.02
N GLY A 28 11.82 6.26 5.28
CA GLY A 28 10.96 6.62 6.42
C GLY A 28 9.97 5.53 6.84
N GLY A 29 10.13 4.28 6.40
CA GLY A 29 9.28 3.15 6.82
C GLY A 29 9.20 2.99 8.35
N GLN A 30 10.28 3.32 9.06
CA GLN A 30 10.34 3.32 10.52
C GLN A 30 9.49 4.41 11.20
N ARG A 31 9.07 5.44 10.45
CA ARG A 31 8.24 6.55 10.95
C ARG A 31 6.74 6.31 10.75
N ILE A 32 6.37 5.22 10.08
CA ILE A 32 4.95 4.93 9.82
C ILE A 32 4.30 4.50 11.15
N LEU A 33 3.35 5.33 11.61
CA LEU A 33 2.57 5.04 12.79
C LEU A 33 1.48 4.01 12.47
N HIS A 34 1.48 2.89 13.19
CA HIS A 34 0.47 1.84 13.02
C HIS A 34 -0.49 1.72 14.22
N LEU A 35 -0.14 2.28 15.38
CA LEU A 35 -0.90 2.12 16.63
C LEU A 35 -1.72 3.36 17.00
N GLY A 36 -2.74 3.14 17.82
CA GLY A 36 -3.69 4.16 18.25
C GLY A 36 -4.60 4.64 17.12
N TYR A 37 -5.49 5.59 17.43
CA TYR A 37 -6.48 6.09 16.45
C TYR A 37 -5.83 6.70 15.20
N ARG A 38 -4.74 7.46 15.38
CA ARG A 38 -4.00 8.04 14.25
C ARG A 38 -3.36 6.96 13.39
N GLY A 39 -2.77 5.92 13.99
CA GLY A 39 -2.18 4.81 13.25
C GLY A 39 -3.23 3.98 12.51
N ALA A 40 -4.38 3.73 13.15
CA ALA A 40 -5.51 3.05 12.54
C ALA A 40 -6.06 3.82 11.34
N GLN A 41 -6.26 5.14 11.48
CA GLN A 41 -6.71 6.01 10.38
C GLN A 41 -5.71 6.00 9.21
N ASN A 42 -4.42 6.17 9.49
CA ASN A 42 -3.39 6.12 8.45
C ASN A 42 -3.36 4.77 7.72
N LEU A 43 -3.53 3.67 8.45
CA LEU A 43 -3.58 2.33 7.86
C LEU A 43 -4.84 2.16 7.00
N PHE A 44 -5.97 2.65 7.47
CA PHE A 44 -7.22 2.65 6.71
C PHE A 44 -7.07 3.41 5.38
N ASP A 45 -6.54 4.64 5.43
CA ASP A 45 -6.32 5.47 4.25
C ASP A 45 -5.37 4.77 3.25
N LEU A 46 -4.31 4.11 3.74
CA LEU A 46 -3.39 3.33 2.90
C LEU A 46 -4.11 2.15 2.20
N ILE A 47 -5.00 1.45 2.90
CA ILE A 47 -5.77 0.33 2.33
C ILE A 47 -6.72 0.83 1.25
N VAL A 48 -7.52 1.86 1.57
CA VAL A 48 -8.49 2.43 0.64
C VAL A 48 -7.81 2.92 -0.63
N ASN A 49 -6.72 3.69 -0.48
CA ASN A 49 -5.98 4.19 -1.63
C ASN A 49 -5.35 3.07 -2.47
N ALA A 50 -4.87 1.99 -1.85
CA ALA A 50 -4.34 0.84 -2.60
C ALA A 50 -5.42 0.13 -3.42
N VAL A 51 -6.65 0.02 -2.89
CA VAL A 51 -7.79 -0.55 -3.62
C VAL A 51 -8.20 0.35 -4.79
N ILE A 52 -8.30 1.67 -4.56
CA ILE A 52 -8.62 2.64 -5.61
C ILE A 52 -7.57 2.61 -6.71
N ALA A 53 -6.28 2.69 -6.35
CA ALA A 53 -5.18 2.61 -7.31
C ALA A 53 -5.24 1.32 -8.14
N ARG A 54 -5.49 0.16 -7.51
CA ARG A 54 -5.63 -1.10 -8.24
C ARG A 54 -6.79 -1.08 -9.23
N ARG A 55 -7.96 -0.56 -8.82
CA ARG A 55 -9.11 -0.42 -9.73
C ARG A 55 -8.77 0.48 -10.91
N GLN A 56 -8.02 1.54 -10.65
CA GLN A 56 -7.63 2.50 -11.67
C GLN A 56 -6.61 1.95 -12.65
N ASP A 57 -5.59 1.23 -12.18
CA ASP A 57 -4.61 0.56 -13.02
C ASP A 57 -5.27 -0.48 -13.94
N SER A 58 -6.39 -1.07 -13.51
CA SER A 58 -7.19 -1.99 -14.33
C SER A 58 -8.21 -1.31 -15.25
N SER A 59 -8.43 -0.01 -15.09
CA SER A 59 -9.40 0.74 -15.89
C SER A 59 -8.78 1.14 -17.23
N PRO A 60 -9.46 0.93 -18.38
CA PRO A 60 -8.96 1.40 -19.68
C PRO A 60 -8.88 2.93 -19.78
N VAL A 61 -9.61 3.61 -18.90
CA VAL A 61 -9.75 5.06 -18.84
C VAL A 61 -8.71 5.71 -17.91
N GLY A 62 -8.17 4.94 -16.96
CA GLY A 62 -7.27 5.43 -15.92
C GLY A 62 -7.86 6.62 -15.15
N TYR A 63 -7.01 7.58 -14.77
CA TYR A 63 -7.36 8.81 -14.00
C TYR A 63 -8.02 9.92 -14.81
N ALA A 64 -8.34 9.68 -16.08
CA ALA A 64 -9.06 10.66 -16.88
C ALA A 64 -10.55 10.67 -16.49
N TYR A 65 -11.05 11.85 -16.15
CA TYR A 65 -12.48 12.14 -16.15
C TYR A 65 -12.80 12.71 -17.54
N TYR A 66 -13.67 12.06 -18.29
CA TYR A 66 -14.27 12.62 -19.50
C TYR A 66 -15.42 13.55 -19.15
#